data_AF-A0A6L7TRY5-F1
#
_entry.id   AF-A0A6L7TRY5-F1
#
_cell.length_a   1.000
_cell.length_b   1.000
_cell.length_c   1.000
_cell.angle_alpha   90.00
_cell.angle_beta   90.00
_cell.angle_gamma   90.00
#
_symmetry.space_group_name_H-M   'P 1'
#
loop_
_entity.id
_entity.type
_entity.pdbx_description
1 polymer ?
#
loop_
_entity_poly.entity_id
_entity_poly.type
_entity_poly.pdbx_seq_one_letter_code
_entity_poly.pdbx_strand_id
1 'polypeptide(L)'
;MHQFIRAFDVDAEGSLSNNRIFAEMHSAEDGVPDGMKVDVEGRVYCTGPGGCWVFDAAGNHLGVIVLPEIPANCAWGGDDNRTMLFTARTSVYSLRMTTPGTAIPTG
;
A
#
# COMPACT_ATOMS: atom_id res chain seq x y z
N MET A 1 -13.91 7.56 12.64
CA MET A 1 -12.69 6.73 12.63
C MET A 1 -11.70 7.42 11.71
N HIS A 2 -10.44 7.62 12.09
CA HIS A 2 -9.47 8.34 11.27
C HIS A 2 -8.91 7.39 10.20
N GLN A 3 -9.23 7.60 8.92
CA GLN A 3 -8.75 6.77 7.81
C GLN A 3 -7.69 7.55 7.03
N PHE A 4 -6.53 7.77 7.65
CA PHE A 4 -5.43 8.54 7.07
C PHE A 4 -4.18 7.69 6.93
N ILE A 5 -3.47 7.85 5.81
CA ILE A 5 -2.06 7.51 5.71
C ILE A 5 -1.27 8.75 6.14
N ARG A 6 -0.31 8.57 7.04
CA ARG A 6 0.58 9.65 7.49
C ARG A 6 1.99 9.44 6.92
N ALA A 7 2.65 10.54 6.61
CA ALA A 7 4.05 10.58 6.24
C ALA A 7 4.85 11.36 7.29
N PHE A 8 6.10 10.95 7.46
CA PHE A 8 7.09 11.54 8.35
C PHE A 8 8.41 11.62 7.59
N ASP A 9 9.22 12.60 7.94
CA ASP A 9 10.62 12.59 7.55
C ASP A 9 11.39 11.74 8.57
N VAL A 10 12.25 10.86 8.08
CA VAL A 10 13.05 9.92 8.90
C VAL A 10 14.51 10.30 8.75
N ASP A 11 15.18 10.63 9.86
CA ASP A 11 16.62 10.92 9.85
C ASP A 11 17.47 9.64 9.86
N ALA A 12 18.79 9.79 9.81
CA ALA A 12 19.73 8.67 9.76
C ALA A 12 19.71 7.82 11.05
N GLU A 13 19.29 8.40 12.17
CA GLU A 13 19.15 7.78 13.48
C GLU A 13 17.76 7.13 13.68
N GLY A 14 16.83 7.33 12.74
CA GLY A 14 15.47 6.80 12.77
C GLY A 14 14.45 7.67 13.50
N SER A 15 14.80 8.92 13.86
CA SER A 15 13.86 9.86 14.46
C SER A 15 12.84 10.36 13.44
N LEU A 16 11.60 10.56 13.90
CA LEU A 16 10.49 11.01 13.06
C LEU A 16 10.20 12.50 13.26
N SER A 17 10.05 13.23 12.16
CA SER A 17 9.63 14.64 12.17
C SER A 17 8.63 14.94 11.05
N ASN A 18 8.10 16.17 10.99
CA ASN A 18 7.22 16.66 9.91
C ASN A 18 6.00 15.76 9.63
N ASN A 19 5.28 15.36 10.69
CA ASN A 19 4.03 14.60 10.60
C ASN A 19 3.00 15.31 9.72
N ARG A 20 2.60 14.67 8.64
CA ARG A 20 1.63 15.18 7.68
C ARG A 20 0.68 14.08 7.22
N ILE A 21 -0.51 14.48 6.79
CA ILE A 21 -1.42 13.59 6.08
C ILE A 21 -0.85 13.41 4.68
N PHE A 22 -0.59 12.16 4.31
CA PHE A 22 -0.20 11.78 2.95
C PHE A 22 -1.44 11.54 2.10
N ALA A 23 -2.39 10.77 2.61
CA ALA A 23 -3.64 10.49 1.92
C ALA A 23 -4.80 10.26 2.90
N GLU A 24 -6.01 10.58 2.46
CA GLU A 24 -7.26 10.20 3.14
C GLU A 24 -7.90 9.02 2.40
N MET A 25 -8.34 8.01 3.14
CA MET A 25 -8.94 6.78 2.64
C MET A 25 -10.40 6.64 3.06
N HIS A 26 -11.11 7.77 3.16
CA HIS A 26 -12.51 7.81 3.54
C HIS A 26 -13.39 7.08 2.51
N SER A 27 -14.11 6.05 2.98
CA SER A 27 -15.06 5.29 2.18
C SER A 27 -16.31 4.95 2.99
N ALA A 28 -17.43 4.77 2.29
CA ALA A 28 -18.66 4.20 2.85
C ALA A 28 -18.61 2.67 2.94
N GLU A 29 -17.64 2.03 2.29
CA GLU A 29 -17.45 0.58 2.36
C GLU A 29 -16.76 0.14 3.66
N ASP A 30 -17.01 -1.10 4.05
CA ASP A 30 -16.39 -1.70 5.23
C ASP A 30 -14.87 -1.81 5.09
N GLY A 31 -14.15 -1.49 6.16
CA GLY A 31 -12.70 -1.64 6.26
C GLY A 31 -12.00 -0.42 6.85
N VAL A 32 -10.69 -0.54 7.03
CA VAL A 32 -9.78 0.54 7.41
C VAL A 32 -8.46 0.36 6.66
N PRO A 33 -7.66 1.42 6.49
CA PRO A 33 -6.28 1.27 6.04
C PRO A 33 -5.52 0.27 6.92
N ASP A 34 -4.86 -0.71 6.31
CA ASP A 34 -4.10 -1.76 7.00
C ASP A 34 -2.68 -1.86 6.38
N GLY A 35 -2.33 -2.98 5.75
CA GLY A 35 -1.01 -3.18 5.14
C GLY A 35 -0.74 -2.26 3.94
N MET A 36 0.52 -1.83 3.82
CA MET A 36 0.98 -1.03 2.69
C MET A 36 2.35 -1.46 2.16
N LYS A 37 2.62 -1.12 0.89
CA LYS A 37 3.90 -1.28 0.19
C LYS A 37 4.10 -0.17 -0.86
N VAL A 38 5.32 -0.06 -1.39
CA VAL A 38 5.72 0.99 -2.36
C VAL A 38 6.40 0.36 -3.57
N ASP A 39 6.08 0.84 -4.78
CA ASP A 39 6.76 0.44 -6.02
C ASP A 39 8.03 1.27 -6.29
N VAL A 40 8.82 0.90 -7.31
CA VAL A 40 10.05 1.64 -7.66
C VAL A 40 9.80 3.06 -8.22
N GLU A 41 8.56 3.41 -8.54
CA GLU A 41 8.16 4.74 -9.00
C GLU A 41 7.64 5.61 -7.84
N GLY A 42 7.66 5.09 -6.60
CA GLY A 42 7.21 5.79 -5.41
C GLY A 42 5.70 5.77 -5.20
N ARG A 43 4.95 4.95 -5.93
CA ARG A 43 3.51 4.78 -5.68
C ARG A 43 3.28 4.00 -4.40
N VAL A 44 2.31 4.43 -3.61
CA VAL A 44 1.91 3.76 -2.37
C VAL A 44 0.68 2.92 -2.62
N TYR A 45 0.75 1.64 -2.25
CA TYR A 45 -0.33 0.67 -2.30
C TYR A 45 -0.75 0.39 -0.87
N CYS A 46 -2.00 0.67 -0.51
CA CYS A 46 -2.53 0.45 0.84
C CYS A 46 -3.84 -0.34 0.78
N THR A 47 -3.90 -1.45 1.48
CA THR A 47 -5.13 -2.23 1.62
C THR A 47 -6.11 -1.50 2.52
N GLY A 48 -7.39 -1.52 2.18
CA GLY A 48 -8.43 -0.86 2.95
C GLY A 48 -9.82 -1.09 2.37
N PRO A 49 -10.78 -0.20 2.66
CA PRO A 49 -12.15 -0.31 2.16
C PRO A 49 -12.20 -0.54 0.65
N GLY A 50 -12.96 -1.54 0.20
CA GLY A 50 -13.15 -1.87 -1.22
C GLY A 50 -11.94 -2.47 -1.96
N GLY A 51 -10.78 -2.63 -1.33
CA GLY A 51 -9.63 -3.28 -1.95
C GLY A 51 -8.29 -2.65 -1.59
N CYS A 52 -7.39 -2.56 -2.56
CA CYS A 52 -6.08 -1.91 -2.39
C CYS A 52 -6.03 -0.59 -3.16
N TRP A 53 -5.96 0.52 -2.42
CA TRP A 53 -5.87 1.86 -2.96
C TRP A 53 -4.45 2.14 -3.41
N VAL A 54 -4.32 2.78 -4.56
CA VAL A 54 -3.05 3.16 -5.17
C VAL A 54 -2.95 4.68 -5.19
N PHE A 55 -1.87 5.21 -4.64
CA PHE A 55 -1.56 6.64 -4.63
C PHE A 55 -0.25 6.88 -5.38
N ASP A 56 -0.11 8.04 -6.02
CA ASP A 56 1.19 8.49 -6.47
C ASP A 56 2.08 8.94 -5.29
N ALA A 57 3.34 9.28 -5.57
CA ALA A 57 4.30 9.70 -4.55
C ALA A 57 3.93 11.01 -3.83
N ALA A 58 2.97 11.79 -4.37
CA ALA A 58 2.46 13.01 -3.75
C ALA A 58 1.18 12.77 -2.93
N GLY A 59 0.65 11.54 -2.91
CA GLY A 59 -0.56 11.18 -2.18
C GLY A 59 -1.84 11.35 -2.99
N ASN A 60 -1.77 11.60 -4.30
CA ASN A 60 -2.96 11.66 -5.14
C ASN A 60 -3.49 10.25 -5.40
N HIS A 61 -4.79 10.05 -5.20
CA HIS A 61 -5.45 8.76 -5.41
C HIS A 61 -5.56 8.45 -6.92
N LEU A 62 -4.96 7.34 -7.34
CA LEU A 62 -4.93 6.87 -8.73
C LEU A 62 -6.04 5.85 -9.02
N GLY A 63 -6.48 5.09 -8.02
CA GLY A 63 -7.56 4.11 -8.14
C GLY A 63 -7.46 2.98 -7.12
N VAL A 64 -8.39 2.02 -7.23
CA VAL A 64 -8.50 0.88 -6.31
C VAL A 64 -8.40 -0.44 -7.08
N ILE A 65 -7.52 -1.33 -6.65
CA ILE A 65 -7.47 -2.73 -7.08
C ILE A 65 -8.52 -3.49 -6.27
N VAL A 66 -9.63 -3.83 -6.92
CA VAL A 66 -10.73 -4.57 -6.32
C VAL A 66 -10.40 -6.07 -6.28
N LEU A 67 -10.65 -6.68 -5.13
CA LEU A 67 -10.45 -8.12 -4.90
C LEU A 67 -11.76 -8.76 -4.44
N PRO A 68 -11.94 -10.08 -4.59
CA PRO A 68 -13.17 -10.76 -4.13
C PRO A 68 -13.39 -10.67 -2.61
N GLU A 69 -12.31 -10.59 -1.82
CA GLU A 69 -12.33 -10.35 -0.37
C GLU A 69 -11.47 -9.13 -0.04
N ILE A 70 -11.86 -8.37 0.99
CA ILE A 70 -11.09 -7.21 1.46
C ILE A 70 -9.71 -7.68 1.97
N PRO A 71 -8.61 -7.19 1.37
CA PRO A 71 -7.27 -7.55 1.79
C PRO A 71 -6.87 -6.85 3.09
N ALA A 72 -6.04 -7.51 3.89
CA ALA A 72 -5.40 -6.94 5.08
C ALA A 72 -3.93 -6.58 4.85
N ASN A 73 -3.25 -7.24 3.89
CA ASN A 73 -1.87 -6.91 3.54
C ASN A 73 -1.56 -7.23 2.08
N CYS A 74 -0.41 -6.73 1.63
CA CYS A 74 0.13 -7.03 0.32
C CYS A 74 1.67 -7.04 0.32
N ALA A 75 2.26 -7.73 -0.66
CA ALA A 75 3.68 -7.75 -0.92
C ALA A 75 3.98 -8.09 -2.38
N TRP A 76 5.01 -7.47 -2.96
CA TRP A 76 5.57 -7.97 -4.21
C TRP A 76 6.41 -9.23 -3.95
N GLY A 77 6.43 -10.09 -4.97
CA GLY A 77 7.27 -11.27 -5.05
C GLY A 77 7.39 -11.76 -6.49
N GLY A 78 7.80 -13.01 -6.63
CA GLY A 78 8.24 -13.59 -7.91
C GLY A 78 9.66 -13.16 -8.27
N ASP A 79 10.28 -13.88 -9.20
CA ASP A 79 11.71 -13.71 -9.54
C ASP A 79 12.05 -12.32 -10.09
N ASP A 80 11.06 -11.63 -10.64
CA ASP A 80 11.20 -10.27 -11.20
C ASP A 80 10.52 -9.19 -10.34
N ASN A 81 10.09 -9.54 -9.12
CA ASN A 81 9.42 -8.67 -8.16
C ASN A 81 8.20 -7.93 -8.73
N ARG A 82 7.48 -8.54 -9.68
CA ARG A 82 6.31 -7.94 -10.38
C ARG A 82 5.03 -8.75 -10.18
N THR A 83 4.98 -9.62 -9.18
CA THR A 83 3.75 -10.29 -8.75
C THR A 83 3.34 -9.75 -7.39
N MET A 84 2.23 -9.02 -7.31
CA MET A 84 1.66 -8.61 -6.03
C MET A 84 0.84 -9.75 -5.46
N LEU A 85 1.11 -10.10 -4.20
CA LEU A 85 0.32 -11.03 -3.39
C LEU A 85 -0.54 -10.24 -2.42
N PHE A 86 -1.76 -10.68 -2.19
CA PHE A 86 -2.69 -10.10 -1.23
C PHE A 86 -3.16 -11.16 -0.25
N THR A 87 -3.09 -10.88 1.05
CA THR A 87 -3.73 -11.70 2.09
C THR A 87 -5.10 -11.11 2.38
N ALA A 88 -6.16 -11.88 2.14
CA ALA A 88 -7.53 -11.39 2.22
C ALA A 88 -8.39 -12.40 2.96
N ARG A 89 -8.55 -12.17 4.27
CA ARG A 89 -9.36 -12.98 5.20
C ARG A 89 -9.10 -14.48 5.07
N THR A 90 -9.82 -15.18 4.19
CA THR A 90 -9.75 -16.65 4.01
C THR A 90 -8.91 -17.09 2.82
N SER A 91 -8.44 -16.14 2.01
CA SER A 91 -7.81 -16.38 0.71
C SER A 91 -6.48 -15.63 0.55
N VAL A 92 -5.67 -16.09 -0.40
CA VAL A 92 -4.53 -15.34 -0.95
C VAL A 92 -4.75 -15.14 -2.44
N TYR A 93 -4.67 -13.90 -2.89
CA TYR A 93 -4.77 -13.54 -4.31
C TYR A 93 -3.41 -13.12 -4.86
N SER A 94 -3.24 -13.26 -6.17
CA SER A 94 -2.08 -12.72 -6.87
C SER A 94 -2.51 -11.88 -8.08
N LEU A 95 -1.75 -10.82 -8.35
CA LEU A 95 -1.94 -9.96 -9.51
C LEU A 95 -0.59 -9.65 -10.14
N ARG A 96 -0.52 -9.73 -11.47
CA ARG A 96 0.66 -9.33 -12.23
C ARG A 96 0.71 -7.81 -12.34
N MET A 97 1.82 -7.21 -11.92
CA MET A 97 2.02 -5.76 -11.89
C MET A 97 2.87 -5.27 -13.08
N THR A 98 2.57 -4.08 -13.58
CA THR A 98 3.33 -3.41 -14.64
C THR A 98 4.61 -2.75 -14.13
N THR A 99 4.73 -2.52 -12.82
CA THR A 99 5.88 -1.89 -12.16
C THR A 99 6.34 -2.80 -11.00
N PRO A 100 7.65 -3.05 -10.85
CA PRO A 100 8.16 -3.89 -9.77
C PRO A 100 8.05 -3.17 -8.42
N GLY A 101 7.98 -3.95 -7.35
CA GLY A 101 8.08 -3.44 -5.98
C GLY A 101 9.46 -2.86 -5.70
N THR A 102 9.56 -1.96 -4.72
CA THR A 102 10.86 -1.53 -4.19
C THR A 102 11.64 -2.74 -3.66
N ALA A 103 12.92 -2.83 -4.01
CA ALA A 103 13.79 -3.92 -3.56
C ALA A 103 13.96 -3.88 -2.04
N ILE A 104 13.88 -5.05 -1.41
CA ILE A 104 14.18 -5.20 0.01
C ILE A 104 15.71 -5.07 0.18
N PRO A 105 16.22 -4.16 1.02
CA PRO A 105 17.65 -4.05 1.27
C PRO A 105 18.20 -5.37 1.78
N THR A 106 19.17 -5.94 1.05
CA THR A 106 20.00 -7.04 1.53
C THR A 106 21.22 -6.40 2.18
N GLY A 107 21.22 -6.34 3.52
CA GLY A 107 22.39 -5.89 4.29
C GLY A 107 23.60 -6.78 4.09
#